data_AF-A0A952X429-F1
#
_entry.id   AF-A0A952X429-F1
#
_cell.length_a   1.000
_cell.length_b   1.000
_cell.length_c   1.000
_cell.angle_alpha   90.00
_cell.angle_beta   90.00
_cell.angle_gamma   90.00
#
_symmetry.space_group_name_H-M   'P 1'
#
loop_
_entity.id
_entity.type
_entity.pdbx_description
1 polymer ?
#
loop_
_entity_poly.entity_id
_entity_poly.type
_entity_poly.pdbx_seq_one_letter_code
_entity_poly.pdbx_strand_id
1 'polypeptide(L)' 'MDAELQHDAAVAMAVALVEIIAPCLREEEQRDAFEEFYRVCHAGIEAYVAQASHKERQLLPGRN' A
#
# COMPACT_ATOMS: atom_id res chain seq x y z
N MET A 1 -6.01 -5.27 10.63
CA MET A 1 -4.88 -4.33 10.46
C MET A 1 -5.49 -2.94 10.45
N ASP A 2 -5.06 -2.08 11.37
CA ASP A 2 -5.66 -0.75 11.55
C ASP A 2 -5.42 0.14 10.32
N ALA A 3 -6.40 1.00 10.01
CA ALA A 3 -6.33 1.87 8.82
C ALA A 3 -5.12 2.81 8.85
N GLU A 4 -4.74 3.29 10.03
CA GLU A 4 -3.54 4.12 10.24
C GLU A 4 -2.27 3.36 9.87
N LEU A 5 -2.13 2.10 10.28
CA LEU A 5 -0.97 1.27 9.93
C LEU A 5 -0.86 1.02 8.41
N GLN A 6 -1.99 0.91 7.72
CA GLN A 6 -2.01 0.74 6.25
C GLN A 6 -1.58 2.02 5.55
N HIS A 7 -2.06 3.16 6.03
CA HIS A 7 -1.64 4.48 5.54
C HIS A 7 -0.15 4.71 5.73
N ASP A 8 0.36 4.51 6.95
CA ASP A 8 1.77 4.72 7.28
C ASP A 8 2.69 3.82 6.44
N ALA A 9 2.31 2.56 6.24
CA ALA A 9 3.03 1.65 5.38
C ALA A 9 3.03 2.12 3.91
N ALA A 10 1.87 2.56 3.39
CA ALA A 10 1.76 3.07 2.02
C ALA A 10 2.61 4.34 1.82
N VAL A 11 2.62 5.27 2.79
CA VAL A 11 3.45 6.47 2.77
C VAL A 11 4.93 6.10 2.78
N ALA A 12 5.37 5.24 3.70
CA ALA A 12 6.77 4.83 3.80
C ALA A 12 7.27 4.16 2.51
N MET A 13 6.44 3.31 1.89
CA MET A 13 6.76 2.70 0.60
C MET A 13 6.83 3.73 -0.52
N ALA A 14 5.86 4.65 -0.59
CA ALA A 14 5.84 5.68 -1.63
C ALA A 14 7.06 6.59 -1.55
N VAL A 15 7.47 7.02 -0.35
CA VAL A 15 8.71 7.80 -0.14
C VAL A 15 9.92 7.03 -0.67
N ALA A 16 10.10 5.77 -0.24
CA ALA A 16 11.24 4.97 -0.67
C ALA A 16 11.28 4.77 -2.21
N LEU A 17 10.12 4.58 -2.84
CA LEU A 17 10.03 4.45 -4.29
C LEU A 17 10.41 5.74 -5.01
N VAL A 18 9.93 6.89 -4.52
CA VAL A 18 10.36 8.19 -5.05
C VAL A 18 11.86 8.38 -4.91
N GLU A 19 12.45 8.09 -3.75
CA GLU A 19 13.90 8.23 -3.54
C GLU A 19 14.72 7.38 -4.52
N ILE A 20 14.25 6.17 -4.84
CA ILE A 20 14.91 5.28 -5.82
C ILE A 20 14.90 5.89 -7.22
N ILE A 21 13.80 6.52 -7.63
CA ILE A 21 13.63 7.02 -9.00
C ILE A 21 13.85 8.53 -9.16
N ALA A 22 14.04 9.26 -8.05
CA ALA A 22 14.25 10.71 -8.04
C ALA A 22 15.37 11.18 -8.97
N PRO A 23 16.50 10.46 -9.14
CA PRO A 23 17.53 10.85 -10.12
C PRO A 23 17.06 10.86 -11.59
N CYS A 24 15.95 10.17 -11.87
CA CYS A 24 15.34 10.07 -13.21
C CYS A 24 14.16 11.01 -13.40
N LEU A 25 13.75 11.74 -12.36
CA LEU A 25 12.61 12.65 -12.37
C LEU A 25 13.05 14.10 -12.22
N ARG A 26 12.28 15.01 -12.81
CA ARG A 26 12.38 16.43 -12.47
C ARG A 26 11.75 16.68 -11.11
N GLU A 27 12.17 17.74 -10.42
CA GLU A 27 11.64 18.08 -9.07
C GLU A 27 10.11 18.24 -9.10
N GLU A 28 9.56 18.82 -10.17
CA GLU A 28 8.11 18.98 -10.33
C GLU A 28 7.36 17.64 -10.52
N GLU A 29 8.02 16.60 -11.02
CA GLU A 29 7.42 15.27 -11.28
C GLU A 29 7.44 14.37 -10.03
N GLN A 30 8.29 14.68 -9.04
CA GLN A 30 8.45 13.85 -7.84
C GLN A 30 7.19 13.82 -6.98
N ARG A 31 6.41 14.91 -6.96
CA ARG A 31 5.13 14.95 -6.25
C ARG A 31 4.11 14.03 -6.91
N ASP A 32 3.96 14.11 -8.23
CA ASP A 32 3.02 13.27 -8.98
C ASP A 32 3.41 11.79 -8.84
N ALA A 33 4.71 11.49 -8.87
CA ALA A 33 5.23 10.15 -8.62
C ALA A 33 4.89 9.66 -7.21
N PHE A 34 5.07 10.50 -6.18
CA PHE A 34 4.68 10.17 -4.81
C PHE A 34 3.19 9.83 -4.70
N GLU A 35 2.32 10.71 -5.24
CA GLU A 35 0.86 10.53 -5.18
C GLU A 35 0.43 9.22 -5.86
N GLU A 36 1.03 8.89 -7.01
CA GLU A 36 0.74 7.64 -7.72
C GLU A 36 1.27 6.41 -6.98
N PHE A 37 2.49 6.46 -6.43
CA PHE A 37 3.03 5.36 -5.64
C PHE A 37 2.23 5.12 -4.36
N TYR A 38 1.85 6.18 -3.65
CA TYR A 38 0.97 6.07 -2.49
C TYR A 38 -0.34 5.38 -2.87
N ARG A 39 -0.99 5.83 -3.94
CA ARG A 39 -2.26 5.26 -4.42
C ARG A 39 -2.13 3.77 -4.73
N VAL A 40 -1.07 3.37 -5.44
CA VAL A 40 -0.85 1.97 -5.81
C VAL A 40 -0.49 1.10 -4.60
N CYS A 41 0.40 1.57 -3.72
CA CYS A 41 0.78 0.86 -2.51
C CYS A 41 -0.41 0.67 -1.56
N HIS A 42 -1.20 1.73 -1.33
CA HIS A 42 -2.39 1.65 -0.49
C HIS A 42 -3.41 0.64 -1.03
N ALA A 43 -3.73 0.71 -2.34
CA ALA A 43 -4.65 -0.23 -2.96
C ALA A 43 -4.13 -1.68 -2.90
N GLY A 44 -2.82 -1.89 -3.05
CA GLY A 44 -2.19 -3.20 -2.91
C GLY A 44 -2.32 -3.77 -1.50
N ILE A 45 -2.10 -2.94 -0.47
CA ILE A 45 -2.27 -3.31 0.94
C ILE A 45 -3.73 -3.67 1.23
N GLU A 46 -4.69 -2.86 0.80
CA GLU A 46 -6.12 -3.12 0.97
C GLU A 46 -6.53 -4.46 0.33
N ALA A 47 -6.06 -4.71 -0.91
CA ALA A 47 -6.34 -5.96 -1.61
C ALA A 47 -5.76 -7.17 -0.87
N TYR A 48 -4.53 -7.06 -0.35
CA TYR A 48 -3.92 -8.13 0.45
C TYR A 48 -4.71 -8.40 1.74
N VAL A 49 -5.09 -7.36 2.48
CA VAL A 49 -5.87 -7.49 3.73
C VAL A 49 -7.22 -8.13 3.46
N ALA A 50 -7.90 -7.74 2.39
CA ALA A 50 -9.17 -8.35 1.98
C ALA A 50 -8.99 -9.84 1.69
N GLN A 51 -7.96 -10.21 0.91
CA GLN A 51 -7.67 -11.61 0.59
C GLN A 51 -7.28 -12.45 1.82
N ALA A 52 -6.47 -11.90 2.73
CA ALA A 52 -6.10 -12.56 3.97
C ALA A 52 -7.32 -12.84 4.85
N SER A 53 -8.21 -11.84 4.99
CA SER A 53 -9.47 -11.97 5.71
C SER A 53 -10.40 -13.03 5.10
N HIS A 54 -10.45 -13.12 3.76
CA HIS A 54 -11.21 -14.18 3.07
C HIS A 54 -10.62 -15.58 3.34
N LYS A 55 -9.29 -15.74 3.32
CA LYS A 55 -8.64 -17.02 3.60
C LYS A 55 -8.88 -17.48 5.04
N GLU A 56 -8.78 -16.58 6.02
CA GLU A 56 -9.06 -16.90 7.42
C GLU A 56 -10.50 -17.41 7.62
N ARG A 57 -11.48 -16.77 6.96
CA ARG A 57 -12.88 -17.20 7.01
C ARG A 57 -13.11 -18.59 6.38
N GLN A 58 -12.36 -18.93 5.31
CA GLN A 58 -12.45 -20.25 4.67
C GLN A 58 -11.79 -21.36 5.52
N LEU A 59 -10.76 -21.03 6.30
CA LEU A 59 -10.03 -21.98 7.16
C LEU A 59 -10.77 -22.30 8.47
N LEU A 60 -11.80 -21.53 8.84
CA LEU A 60 -12.62 -21.74 10.03
C LEU A 60 -14.07 -22.17 9.70
N PRO A 61 -14.32 -23.26 8.94
CA PRO A 61 -15.68 -23.75 8.74
C PRO A 61 -16.12 -24.54 9.98
N GLY A 62 -16.52 -23.86 11.05
CA GLY A 62 -16.92 -24.57 12.27
C GLY A 62 -17.40 -23.76 13.49
N ARG A 63 -17.72 -22.48 13.35
CA ARG A 63 -18.41 -21.72 14.42
C ARG A 63 -19.77 -21.26 13.93
N ASN A 64 -20.69 -22.21 13.82
CA ASN A 64 -22.14 -21.99 13.87
C ASN A 64 -22.74 -23.18 14.63
#